data_AF-A0A965Z5D8-F1
#
_entry.id   AF-A0A965Z5D8-F1
#
_cell.length_a   1.000
_cell.length_b   1.000
_cell.length_c   1.000
_cell.angle_alpha   90.00
_cell.angle_beta   90.00
_cell.angle_gamma   90.00
#
_symmetry.space_group_name_H-M   'P 1'
#
loop_
_entity.id
_entity.type
_entity.pdbx_description
1 polymer ?
#
loop_
_entity_poly.entity_id
_entity_poly.type
_entity_poly.pdbx_seq_one_letter_code
_entity_poly.pdbx_strand_id
1 'polypeptide(L)'
;MNHPLSLASLILAAVLAAGPAAAQRIEFQRQKFDRSRFERAGQPAAAPAAPAPAAEPVGTWPPAPAAAEPAAEPVGTWAPPAAPAGAPMAKETPAAPGAPPFGGSAGFAPAAPAAGDGYRSGPQFSYPVGATPAEIAAIDAPLFDQVPSKWFNNAKDYPELLELQKKTGACMLVYFKNPSVPNEKGLCSWFEKSITTDIDWRKAMKHFIKLEITLPGPSAVRDLVEQFRVTKTPAIFAVKPGDKMPFRLLVFEYPEGGGRPKPIEVPVVLEALKSRCTPAYQTLF
;
A
#
# COMPACT_ATOMS: atom_id res chain seq x y z
N MET A 1 28.65 57.07 38.39
CA MET A 1 27.31 57.45 37.89
C MET A 1 27.05 56.64 36.64
N ASN A 2 26.27 55.57 36.76
CA ASN A 2 26.00 54.60 35.69
C ASN A 2 24.69 54.97 35.01
N HIS A 3 24.73 55.31 33.72
CA HIS A 3 23.53 55.41 32.89
C HIS A 3 23.17 54.03 32.35
N PRO A 4 21.94 53.51 32.58
CA PRO A 4 21.47 52.33 31.89
C PRO A 4 21.14 52.71 30.44
N LEU A 5 21.93 52.20 29.50
CA LEU A 5 21.60 52.21 28.07
C LEU A 5 20.29 51.44 27.87
N SER A 6 19.27 52.15 27.39
CA SER A 6 17.93 51.63 27.15
C SER A 6 17.98 50.50 26.12
N LEU A 7 17.43 49.34 26.50
CA LEU A 7 17.26 48.14 25.68
C LEU A 7 16.51 48.44 24.36
N ALA A 8 15.75 49.54 24.32
CA ALA A 8 15.05 50.02 23.14
C ALA A 8 16.00 50.49 22.02
N SER A 9 17.18 51.03 22.35
CA SER A 9 18.16 51.47 21.34
C SER A 9 18.87 50.29 20.65
N LEU A 10 18.98 49.15 21.32
CA LEU A 10 19.56 47.92 20.76
C LEU A 10 18.59 47.21 19.80
N ILE A 11 17.28 47.30 20.05
CA ILE A 11 16.26 46.71 19.18
C ILE A 11 16.07 47.56 17.91
N LEU A 12 16.17 48.89 18.00
CA LEU A 12 16.03 49.76 16.82
C LEU A 12 17.24 49.63 15.85
N ALA A 13 18.43 49.34 16.35
CA ALA A 13 19.60 49.07 15.51
C ALA A 13 19.55 47.71 14.79
N ALA A 14 18.82 46.71 15.32
CA ALA A 14 18.67 45.40 14.70
C ALA A 14 17.62 45.39 13.57
N VAL A 15 16.64 46.31 13.58
CA VAL A 15 15.58 46.37 12.56
C VAL A 15 16.03 47.12 11.30
N LEU A 16 17.05 47.97 11.37
CA LEU A 16 17.56 48.75 10.22
C LEU A 16 18.67 48.05 9.41
N ALA A 17 19.15 46.88 9.84
CA ALA A 17 20.16 46.09 9.11
C ALA A 17 19.56 45.01 8.19
N ALA A 18 18.24 44.97 8.02
CA ALA A 18 17.55 43.97 7.21
C ALA A 18 16.92 44.59 5.94
N GLY A 19 17.78 44.99 5.00
CA GLY A 19 17.42 45.16 3.59
C GLY A 19 18.68 45.23 2.73
N PRO A 20 18.74 44.66 1.50
CA PRO A 20 17.74 43.90 0.74
C PRO A 20 18.34 42.57 0.21
N ALA A 21 18.44 41.51 1.02
CA ALA A 21 18.94 40.20 0.54
C ALA A 21 17.85 39.33 -0.11
N ALA A 22 16.59 39.77 -0.11
CA ALA A 22 15.45 39.03 -0.64
C ALA A 22 15.09 39.36 -2.10
N ALA A 23 15.68 40.42 -2.69
CA ALA A 23 15.37 40.82 -4.07
C ALA A 23 16.18 40.05 -5.14
N GLN A 24 17.34 39.49 -4.79
CA GLN A 24 18.23 38.85 -5.78
C GLN A 24 17.95 37.36 -6.04
N ARG A 25 17.05 36.71 -5.28
CA ARG A 25 16.81 35.26 -5.42
C ARG A 25 15.59 34.90 -6.28
N ILE A 26 14.81 35.89 -6.71
CA ILE A 26 13.65 35.71 -7.60
C ILE A 26 14.01 36.05 -9.06
N GLU A 27 15.21 36.58 -9.32
CA GLU A 27 15.63 37.00 -10.67
C GLU A 27 16.27 35.87 -11.50
N PHE A 28 16.49 34.69 -10.92
CA PHE A 28 17.07 33.53 -11.61
C PHE A 28 16.05 32.63 -12.36
N GLN A 29 14.77 33.00 -12.38
CA GLN A 29 13.69 32.18 -12.97
C GLN A 29 12.92 32.83 -14.12
N ARG A 30 13.55 33.77 -14.86
CA ARG A 30 12.99 34.24 -16.15
C ARG A 30 14.01 34.49 -17.25
N GLN A 31 15.15 33.79 -17.24
CA GLN A 31 15.87 33.59 -18.50
C GLN A 31 15.10 32.58 -19.34
N LYS A 32 14.28 33.12 -20.24
CA LYS A 32 13.70 32.39 -21.37
C LYS A 32 14.84 31.59 -22.00
N PHE A 33 14.70 30.27 -21.99
CA PHE A 33 15.61 29.37 -22.67
C PHE A 33 15.54 29.71 -24.17
N ASP A 34 16.54 30.44 -24.64
CA ASP A 34 16.61 30.89 -26.03
C ASP A 34 16.96 29.69 -26.92
N ARG A 35 15.92 29.09 -27.50
CA ARG A 35 16.03 27.96 -28.42
C ARG A 35 16.76 28.31 -29.73
N SER A 36 17.00 29.59 -30.00
CA SER A 36 17.66 30.06 -31.23
C SER A 36 19.16 29.74 -31.26
N ARG A 37 19.77 29.37 -30.12
CA ARG A 37 21.21 29.05 -30.05
C ARG A 37 21.55 27.59 -30.42
N PHE A 38 20.54 26.74 -30.62
CA PHE A 38 20.72 25.34 -30.99
C PHE A 38 20.35 25.04 -32.46
N GLU A 39 20.09 26.06 -33.28
CA GLU A 39 20.02 25.86 -34.73
C GLU A 39 21.40 25.52 -35.27
N ARG A 40 21.54 24.23 -35.60
CA ARG A 40 22.73 23.66 -36.24
C ARG A 40 22.78 24.20 -37.67
N ALA A 41 23.88 24.86 -38.03
CA ALA A 41 24.15 25.23 -39.42
C ALA A 41 24.07 23.97 -40.31
N GLY A 42 23.12 23.93 -41.24
CA GLY A 42 22.99 22.86 -42.23
C GLY A 42 21.63 22.17 -42.35
N GLN A 43 20.54 22.72 -41.83
CA GLN A 43 19.21 22.16 -42.05
C GLN A 43 18.50 22.86 -43.23
N PRO A 44 18.20 22.17 -44.35
CA PRO A 44 17.53 22.79 -45.48
C PRO A 44 16.07 23.14 -45.12
N ALA A 45 15.66 24.34 -45.53
CA ALA A 45 14.34 24.92 -45.30
C ALA A 45 13.22 23.97 -45.77
N ALA A 46 12.42 23.48 -44.81
CA ALA A 46 11.15 22.84 -45.10
C ALA A 46 10.08 23.92 -45.33
N ALA A 47 9.24 23.65 -46.32
CA ALA A 47 8.26 24.51 -46.98
C ALA A 47 7.24 25.24 -46.06
N PRO A 48 6.62 26.33 -46.53
CA PRO A 48 5.62 27.10 -45.79
C PRO A 48 4.41 26.28 -45.39
N ALA A 49 3.92 26.55 -44.17
CA ALA A 49 2.79 25.91 -43.53
C ALA A 49 1.50 25.98 -44.37
N ALA A 50 0.84 24.83 -44.51
CA ALA A 50 -0.53 24.75 -44.99
C ALA A 50 -1.49 25.33 -43.92
N PRO A 51 -2.57 26.03 -44.33
CA PRO A 51 -3.51 26.64 -43.40
C PRO A 51 -4.29 25.59 -42.59
N ALA A 52 -4.55 25.92 -41.32
CA ALA A 52 -5.29 25.11 -40.37
C ALA A 52 -6.71 24.79 -40.87
N PRO A 53 -7.20 23.54 -40.75
CA PRO A 53 -8.62 23.26 -40.91
C PRO A 53 -9.42 23.89 -39.75
N ALA A 54 -10.56 24.46 -40.12
CA ALA A 54 -11.47 25.22 -39.27
C ALA A 54 -12.01 24.39 -38.08
N ALA A 55 -12.27 25.09 -36.98
CA ALA A 55 -12.95 24.55 -35.81
C ALA A 55 -14.35 24.07 -36.18
N GLU A 56 -14.62 22.79 -35.94
CA GLU A 56 -15.97 22.23 -36.04
C GLU A 56 -16.81 22.62 -34.81
N PRO A 57 -18.10 22.90 -35.01
CA PRO A 57 -18.98 23.45 -33.98
C PRO A 57 -19.29 22.45 -32.87
N VAL A 58 -19.34 23.00 -31.65
CA VAL A 58 -19.76 22.40 -30.40
C VAL A 58 -21.05 21.61 -30.59
N GLY A 59 -20.94 20.28 -30.59
CA GLY A 59 -22.07 19.36 -30.52
C GLY A 59 -22.81 19.54 -29.20
N THR A 60 -24.05 20.01 -29.32
CA THR A 60 -25.05 20.14 -28.27
C THR A 60 -25.25 18.81 -27.54
N TRP A 61 -24.91 18.78 -26.26
CA TRP A 61 -25.26 17.70 -25.35
C TRP A 61 -26.78 17.66 -25.16
N PRO A 62 -27.43 16.48 -25.18
CA PRO A 62 -28.84 16.37 -24.83
C PRO A 62 -29.06 16.71 -23.34
N PRO A 63 -30.21 17.32 -22.99
CA PRO A 63 -30.49 17.78 -21.64
C PRO A 63 -30.60 16.62 -20.63
N ALA A 64 -30.14 16.90 -19.41
CA ALA A 64 -30.25 16.03 -18.26
C ALA A 64 -31.73 15.67 -17.96
N PRO A 65 -32.06 14.40 -17.66
CA PRO A 65 -33.37 14.06 -17.14
C PRO A 65 -33.53 14.63 -15.71
N ALA A 66 -34.71 15.20 -15.50
CA ALA A 66 -35.11 15.96 -14.32
C ALA A 66 -34.99 15.19 -13.00
N ALA A 67 -34.68 15.95 -11.94
CA ALA A 67 -34.74 15.53 -10.56
C ALA A 67 -36.15 15.02 -10.22
N ALA A 68 -36.24 13.76 -9.78
CA ALA A 68 -37.39 13.26 -9.05
C ALA A 68 -37.21 13.58 -7.57
N GLU A 69 -38.16 14.31 -7.00
CA GLU A 69 -38.29 14.54 -5.57
C GLU A 69 -38.42 13.21 -4.80
N PRO A 70 -37.91 13.15 -3.56
CA PRO A 70 -38.01 11.95 -2.73
C PRO A 70 -39.44 11.75 -2.23
N ALA A 71 -40.02 10.59 -2.56
CA ALA A 71 -41.22 10.08 -1.92
C ALA A 71 -40.90 9.70 -0.47
N ALA A 72 -41.77 10.17 0.43
CA ALA A 72 -41.73 9.90 1.85
C ALA A 72 -42.28 8.51 2.20
N GLU A 73 -41.90 8.07 3.42
CA GLU A 73 -42.49 7.05 4.30
C GLU A 73 -41.97 5.59 4.20
N PRO A 74 -42.06 4.77 5.27
CA PRO A 74 -42.44 5.05 6.66
C PRO A 74 -41.37 4.65 7.71
N VAL A 75 -41.56 5.20 8.90
CA VAL A 75 -40.82 4.92 10.14
C VAL A 75 -41.11 3.49 10.61
N GLY A 76 -40.10 2.61 10.50
CA GLY A 76 -40.12 1.27 11.08
C GLY A 76 -39.35 1.23 12.39
N THR A 77 -40.10 1.24 13.50
CA THR A 77 -39.61 1.08 14.87
C THR A 77 -38.98 -0.30 15.04
N TRP A 78 -37.64 -0.39 15.16
CA TRP A 78 -36.96 -1.62 15.56
C TRP A 78 -36.41 -1.48 16.98
N ALA A 79 -37.04 -2.19 17.91
CA ALA A 79 -36.56 -2.34 19.29
C ALA A 79 -35.47 -3.43 19.36
N PRO A 80 -34.42 -3.26 20.18
CA PRO A 80 -33.38 -4.27 20.33
C PRO A 80 -33.87 -5.47 21.17
N PRO A 81 -33.54 -6.73 20.80
CA PRO A 81 -33.74 -7.86 21.69
C PRO A 81 -32.72 -7.84 22.84
N ALA A 82 -33.24 -8.06 24.04
CA ALA A 82 -32.54 -8.11 25.31
C ALA A 82 -31.52 -9.27 25.39
N ALA A 83 -30.41 -8.98 26.05
CA ALA A 83 -29.43 -9.97 26.49
C ALA A 83 -29.98 -10.83 27.65
N PRO A 84 -29.70 -12.14 27.68
CA PRO A 84 -29.71 -12.89 28.92
C PRO A 84 -28.32 -12.91 29.58
N ALA A 85 -28.32 -12.50 30.85
CA ALA A 85 -27.33 -12.78 31.89
C ALA A 85 -26.99 -14.29 31.93
N GLY A 86 -25.74 -14.70 32.20
CA GLY A 86 -25.15 -14.74 33.53
C GLY A 86 -25.36 -16.13 34.16
N ALA A 87 -24.39 -17.04 34.05
CA ALA A 87 -23.59 -17.63 35.16
C ALA A 87 -23.74 -19.18 35.16
N PRO A 88 -22.88 -19.98 35.85
CA PRO A 88 -21.56 -19.70 36.41
C PRO A 88 -20.45 -20.68 35.94
N MET A 89 -19.22 -20.31 36.31
CA MET A 89 -18.01 -21.13 36.24
C MET A 89 -18.11 -22.43 37.05
N ALA A 90 -17.61 -23.52 36.48
CA ALA A 90 -17.13 -24.68 37.23
C ALA A 90 -15.60 -24.66 37.23
N LYS A 91 -15.04 -24.31 38.38
CA LYS A 91 -13.70 -24.67 38.83
C LYS A 91 -13.66 -26.20 38.98
N GLU A 92 -12.65 -26.87 38.41
CA GLU A 92 -11.92 -27.91 39.13
C GLU A 92 -10.67 -28.35 38.35
N THR A 93 -9.52 -28.22 39.01
CA THR A 93 -8.28 -28.98 38.79
C THR A 93 -7.84 -29.32 40.23
N PRO A 94 -7.38 -30.55 40.52
CA PRO A 94 -5.94 -30.80 40.34
C PRO A 94 -5.52 -32.24 39.98
N ALA A 95 -4.42 -32.30 39.22
CA ALA A 95 -3.23 -33.15 39.35
C ALA A 95 -3.33 -34.70 39.41
N ALA A 96 -2.63 -35.33 38.46
CA ALA A 96 -1.99 -36.65 38.58
C ALA A 96 -0.83 -36.60 39.61
N PRO A 97 -0.35 -37.72 40.19
CA PRO A 97 0.52 -38.67 39.47
C PRO A 97 0.41 -40.15 39.91
N GLY A 98 0.77 -41.09 39.03
CA GLY A 98 0.93 -42.49 39.45
C GLY A 98 1.34 -43.42 38.31
N ALA A 99 2.65 -43.67 38.19
CA ALA A 99 3.26 -44.83 37.54
C ALA A 99 4.40 -45.31 38.47
N PRO A 100 5.02 -46.51 38.32
CA PRO A 100 4.72 -47.70 37.49
C PRO A 100 4.67 -49.01 38.37
N PRO A 101 4.73 -50.26 37.86
CA PRO A 101 6.01 -50.84 37.40
C PRO A 101 5.94 -51.84 36.20
N PHE A 102 7.04 -51.82 35.43
CA PHE A 102 7.81 -52.94 34.86
C PHE A 102 7.14 -54.29 34.53
N GLY A 103 7.42 -54.76 33.29
CA GLY A 103 7.78 -56.16 33.04
C GLY A 103 7.43 -56.68 31.65
N GLY A 104 8.43 -57.06 30.84
CA GLY A 104 8.25 -58.06 29.78
C GLY A 104 8.70 -57.66 28.38
N SER A 105 9.98 -57.89 28.10
CA SER A 105 10.64 -57.78 26.81
C SER A 105 10.41 -58.99 25.89
N ALA A 106 10.12 -58.74 24.62
CA ALA A 106 10.49 -59.53 23.42
C ALA A 106 10.11 -58.66 22.20
N GLY A 107 10.95 -58.28 21.25
CA GLY A 107 12.15 -58.89 20.71
C GLY A 107 11.91 -59.16 19.22
N PHE A 108 12.03 -58.14 18.35
CA PHE A 108 12.26 -58.30 16.92
C PHE A 108 13.01 -57.08 16.35
N ALA A 109 14.14 -57.34 15.73
CA ALA A 109 14.89 -56.46 14.83
C ALA A 109 15.39 -57.34 13.66
N PRO A 110 15.88 -56.81 12.52
CA PRO A 110 15.69 -55.48 11.92
C PRO A 110 15.14 -55.58 10.48
N ALA A 111 14.62 -54.49 9.92
CA ALA A 111 14.53 -54.31 8.47
C ALA A 111 15.26 -53.02 8.07
N ALA A 112 16.15 -53.16 7.10
CA ALA A 112 17.07 -52.16 6.58
C ALA A 112 16.33 -51.04 5.78
N PRO A 113 17.04 -49.96 5.37
CA PRO A 113 16.48 -48.63 5.24
C PRO A 113 15.68 -48.46 3.95
N ALA A 114 14.45 -47.95 4.05
CA ALA A 114 13.81 -47.31 2.92
C ALA A 114 14.60 -46.04 2.63
N ALA A 115 15.33 -46.09 1.52
CA ALA A 115 16.11 -45.00 0.96
C ALA A 115 15.25 -43.73 0.84
N GLY A 116 15.91 -42.60 1.10
CA GLY A 116 15.25 -41.31 1.25
C GLY A 116 14.51 -40.87 0.00
N ASP A 117 13.26 -40.45 0.20
CA ASP A 117 12.77 -39.25 -0.46
C ASP A 117 13.07 -38.08 0.49
N GLY A 118 14.31 -37.61 0.39
CA GLY A 118 14.73 -36.39 1.05
C GLY A 118 13.89 -35.23 0.56
N TYR A 119 13.25 -34.54 1.50
CA TYR A 119 13.14 -33.08 1.52
C TYR A 119 13.05 -32.43 0.14
N ARG A 120 11.87 -32.49 -0.49
CA ARG A 120 11.44 -31.41 -1.38
C ARG A 120 10.44 -30.52 -0.65
N SER A 121 10.84 -29.99 0.50
CA SER A 121 10.19 -28.84 1.13
C SER A 121 10.59 -27.57 0.37
N GLY A 122 10.13 -27.48 -0.88
CA GLY A 122 9.92 -26.17 -1.49
C GLY A 122 8.78 -25.44 -0.75
N PRO A 123 8.70 -24.11 -0.82
CA PRO A 123 7.55 -23.39 -0.27
C PRO A 123 6.26 -24.00 -0.86
N GLN A 124 5.39 -24.52 -0.01
CA GLN A 124 4.11 -25.05 -0.47
C GLN A 124 3.23 -23.87 -0.86
N PHE A 125 3.17 -23.62 -2.16
CA PHE A 125 2.28 -22.62 -2.72
C PHE A 125 0.90 -23.23 -2.88
N SER A 126 -0.07 -22.72 -2.13
CA SER A 126 -1.46 -23.13 -2.25
C SER A 126 -2.17 -22.26 -3.27
N TYR A 127 -2.86 -22.90 -4.21
CA TYR A 127 -3.78 -22.22 -5.12
C TYR A 127 -5.10 -21.89 -4.40
N PRO A 128 -5.83 -20.87 -4.88
CA PRO A 128 -7.14 -20.56 -4.30
C PRO A 128 -8.10 -21.74 -4.44
N VAL A 129 -8.92 -21.95 -3.40
CA VAL A 129 -9.90 -23.03 -3.38
C VAL A 129 -10.94 -22.80 -4.47
N GLY A 130 -11.09 -23.77 -5.37
CA GLY A 130 -12.02 -23.69 -6.51
C GLY A 130 -11.50 -22.91 -7.71
N ALA A 131 -10.20 -22.60 -7.76
CA ALA A 131 -9.59 -21.98 -8.93
C ALA A 131 -9.80 -22.82 -10.20
N THR A 132 -10.22 -22.16 -11.26
CA THR A 132 -10.29 -22.78 -12.59
C THR A 132 -8.88 -23.07 -13.12
N PRO A 133 -8.70 -24.05 -14.04
CA PRO A 133 -7.39 -24.31 -14.65
C PRO A 133 -6.76 -23.06 -15.30
N ALA A 134 -7.59 -22.17 -15.86
CA ALA A 134 -7.15 -20.91 -16.44
C ALA A 134 -6.59 -19.94 -15.38
N GLU A 135 -7.22 -19.84 -14.21
CA GLU A 135 -6.74 -19.01 -13.10
C GLU A 135 -5.44 -19.56 -12.50
N ILE A 136 -5.32 -20.89 -12.38
CA ILE A 136 -4.08 -21.54 -11.94
C ILE A 136 -2.94 -21.22 -12.92
N ALA A 137 -3.19 -21.36 -14.23
CA ALA A 137 -2.21 -21.02 -15.25
C ALA A 137 -1.81 -19.53 -15.21
N ALA A 138 -2.75 -18.62 -14.98
CA ALA A 138 -2.46 -17.20 -14.82
C ALA A 138 -1.63 -16.91 -13.55
N ILE A 139 -1.85 -17.65 -12.46
CA ILE A 139 -1.06 -17.52 -11.22
C ILE A 139 0.39 -17.98 -11.43
N ASP A 140 0.58 -19.07 -12.18
CA ASP A 140 1.90 -19.64 -12.47
C ASP A 140 2.68 -18.83 -13.51
N ALA A 141 1.98 -18.25 -14.49
CA ALA A 141 2.53 -17.38 -15.51
C ALA A 141 1.72 -16.07 -15.64
N PRO A 142 1.91 -15.11 -14.71
CA PRO A 142 1.13 -13.87 -14.73
C PRO A 142 1.40 -13.01 -15.95
N LEU A 143 0.34 -12.36 -16.44
CA LEU A 143 0.36 -11.46 -17.57
C LEU A 143 0.81 -10.06 -17.12
N PHE A 144 2.09 -9.93 -16.75
CA PHE A 144 2.63 -8.67 -16.21
C PHE A 144 2.51 -7.49 -17.17
N ASP A 145 2.53 -7.72 -18.49
CA ASP A 145 2.36 -6.67 -19.50
C ASP A 145 0.96 -6.02 -19.46
N GLN A 146 -0.02 -6.70 -18.88
CA GLN A 146 -1.40 -6.18 -18.72
C GLN A 146 -1.60 -5.48 -17.38
N VAL A 147 -0.59 -5.44 -16.50
CA VAL A 147 -0.69 -4.80 -15.19
C VAL A 147 -0.52 -3.28 -15.34
N PRO A 148 -1.49 -2.47 -14.91
CA PRO A 148 -1.39 -1.02 -14.99
C PRO A 148 -0.21 -0.49 -14.16
N SER A 149 0.59 0.37 -14.77
CA SER A 149 1.72 1.00 -14.07
C SER A 149 1.28 2.08 -13.07
N LYS A 150 0.04 2.59 -13.16
CA LYS A 150 -0.48 3.64 -12.28
C LYS A 150 -0.88 3.10 -10.90
N TRP A 151 -0.96 4.00 -9.92
CA TRP A 151 -1.64 3.75 -8.66
C TRP A 151 -3.12 4.10 -8.80
N PHE A 152 -3.99 3.19 -8.40
CA PHE A 152 -5.40 3.48 -8.17
C PHE A 152 -5.54 4.12 -6.79
N ASN A 153 -6.44 5.08 -6.63
CA ASN A 153 -6.58 5.85 -5.40
C ASN A 153 -8.02 5.88 -4.84
N ASN A 154 -8.92 5.10 -5.44
CA ASN A 154 -10.32 5.05 -5.07
C ASN A 154 -10.69 3.67 -4.53
N ALA A 155 -11.25 3.64 -3.32
CA ALA A 155 -11.70 2.40 -2.67
C ALA A 155 -12.75 1.63 -3.49
N LYS A 156 -13.57 2.35 -4.29
CA LYS A 156 -14.60 1.73 -5.13
C LYS A 156 -14.05 0.89 -6.27
N ASP A 157 -12.80 1.10 -6.64
CA ASP A 157 -12.15 0.36 -7.73
C ASP A 157 -11.69 -1.03 -7.24
N TYR A 158 -11.66 -1.28 -5.93
CA TYR A 158 -11.13 -2.53 -5.37
C TYR A 158 -11.78 -3.81 -5.96
N PRO A 159 -13.11 -3.92 -6.15
CA PRO A 159 -13.72 -5.08 -6.80
C PRO A 159 -13.25 -5.27 -8.26
N GLU A 160 -13.14 -4.19 -9.04
CA GLU A 160 -12.63 -4.23 -10.41
C GLU A 160 -11.16 -4.66 -10.44
N LEU A 161 -10.36 -4.19 -9.47
CA LEU A 161 -8.96 -4.61 -9.33
C LEU A 161 -8.83 -6.09 -8.97
N LEU A 162 -9.77 -6.67 -8.20
CA LEU A 162 -9.81 -8.12 -7.95
C LEU A 162 -10.16 -8.92 -9.21
N GLU A 163 -11.01 -8.39 -10.09
CA GLU A 163 -11.28 -9.02 -11.39
C GLU A 163 -10.05 -8.97 -12.31
N LEU A 164 -9.38 -7.82 -12.37
CA LEU A 164 -8.11 -7.68 -13.07
C LEU A 164 -7.05 -8.62 -12.49
N GLN A 165 -7.03 -8.80 -11.18
CA GLN A 165 -6.16 -9.73 -10.48
C GLN A 165 -6.38 -11.17 -10.93
N LYS A 166 -7.63 -11.61 -11.02
CA LYS A 166 -7.98 -12.96 -11.52
C LYS A 166 -7.57 -13.15 -12.98
N LYS A 167 -7.79 -12.13 -13.82
CA LYS A 167 -7.44 -12.17 -15.24
C LYS A 167 -5.93 -12.24 -15.49
N THR A 168 -5.16 -11.46 -14.74
CA THR A 168 -3.71 -11.33 -14.96
C THR A 168 -2.88 -12.30 -14.12
N GLY A 169 -3.43 -12.83 -13.02
CA GLY A 169 -2.70 -13.63 -12.05
C GLY A 169 -1.69 -12.84 -11.21
N ALA A 170 -1.63 -11.51 -11.37
CA ALA A 170 -0.70 -10.66 -10.63
C ALA A 170 -1.11 -10.51 -9.16
N CYS A 171 -0.14 -10.39 -8.26
CA CYS A 171 -0.37 -9.92 -6.90
C CYS A 171 -0.76 -8.44 -6.88
N MET A 172 -1.58 -8.07 -5.91
CA MET A 172 -1.96 -6.68 -5.67
C MET A 172 -1.29 -6.17 -4.40
N LEU A 173 -0.77 -4.95 -4.45
CA LEU A 173 -0.28 -4.21 -3.30
C LEU A 173 -1.33 -3.16 -2.90
N VAL A 174 -1.80 -3.23 -1.66
CA VAL A 174 -2.76 -2.27 -1.09
C VAL A 174 -2.06 -1.45 -0.01
N TYR A 175 -2.02 -0.13 -0.19
CA TYR A 175 -1.36 0.81 0.70
C TYR A 175 -2.38 1.74 1.35
N PHE A 176 -2.52 1.67 2.68
CA PHE A 176 -3.29 2.61 3.46
C PHE A 176 -2.39 3.65 4.11
N LYS A 177 -2.72 4.92 3.92
CA LYS A 177 -2.01 6.06 4.51
C LYS A 177 -2.94 6.96 5.28
N ASN A 178 -2.48 7.46 6.43
CA ASN A 178 -3.20 8.46 7.19
C ASN A 178 -2.25 9.63 7.49
N PRO A 179 -2.32 10.73 6.72
CA PRO A 179 -1.45 11.88 6.95
C PRO A 179 -1.82 12.66 8.23
N SER A 180 -3.00 12.41 8.81
CA SER A 180 -3.60 13.24 9.85
C SER A 180 -3.37 12.74 11.28
N VAL A 181 -2.75 11.57 11.48
CA VAL A 181 -2.57 10.98 12.83
C VAL A 181 -1.27 11.49 13.49
N PRO A 182 -1.34 12.24 14.60
CA PRO A 182 -0.15 12.83 15.23
C PRO A 182 0.87 11.81 15.73
N ASN A 183 0.37 10.69 16.26
CA ASN A 183 1.15 9.58 16.82
C ASN A 183 1.80 8.68 15.75
N GLU A 184 1.48 8.89 14.48
CA GLU A 184 2.07 8.21 13.32
C GLU A 184 2.77 9.22 12.38
N LYS A 185 2.97 10.45 12.87
CA LYS A 185 3.46 11.56 12.07
C LYS A 185 4.82 11.24 11.47
N GLY A 186 4.90 11.36 10.15
CA GLY A 186 6.13 11.14 9.38
C GLY A 186 6.37 9.70 8.96
N LEU A 187 5.64 8.70 9.48
CA LEU A 187 5.83 7.30 9.05
C LEU A 187 5.39 7.08 7.61
N CYS A 188 4.22 7.59 7.23
CA CYS A 188 3.76 7.54 5.83
C CYS A 188 4.70 8.33 4.90
N SER A 189 5.13 9.53 5.31
CA SER A 189 6.06 10.34 4.51
C SER A 189 7.43 9.67 4.38
N TRP A 190 7.92 8.98 5.41
CA TRP A 190 9.16 8.22 5.34
C TRP A 190 9.04 7.08 4.33
N PHE A 191 7.94 6.31 4.38
CA PHE A 191 7.68 5.23 3.43
C PHE A 191 7.65 5.76 1.98
N GLU A 192 6.92 6.84 1.74
CA GLU A 192 6.81 7.49 0.43
C GLU A 192 8.12 8.15 -0.06
N LYS A 193 9.10 8.38 0.81
CA LYS A 193 10.38 9.02 0.44
C LYS A 193 11.57 8.07 0.46
N SER A 194 11.43 6.92 1.10
CA SER A 194 12.54 5.98 1.31
C SER A 194 12.29 4.68 0.57
N ILE A 195 11.08 4.12 0.70
CA ILE A 195 10.73 2.85 0.06
C ILE A 195 10.28 3.10 -1.38
N THR A 196 9.31 3.99 -1.62
CA THR A 196 8.71 4.12 -2.97
C THR A 196 9.65 4.75 -4.01
N THR A 197 10.67 5.47 -3.57
CA THR A 197 11.72 6.06 -4.43
C THR A 197 12.87 5.10 -4.72
N ASP A 198 13.00 4.04 -3.93
CA ASP A 198 14.05 3.03 -4.11
C ASP A 198 13.97 2.40 -5.51
N ILE A 199 15.13 2.09 -6.09
CA ILE A 199 15.21 1.59 -7.47
C ILE A 199 14.63 0.18 -7.56
N ASP A 200 14.96 -0.69 -6.62
CA ASP A 200 14.55 -2.10 -6.65
C ASP A 200 13.08 -2.23 -6.26
N TRP A 201 12.61 -1.40 -5.34
CA TRP A 201 11.17 -1.25 -5.10
C TRP A 201 10.42 -0.84 -6.37
N ARG A 202 10.88 0.19 -7.08
CA ARG A 202 10.22 0.63 -8.32
C ARG A 202 10.24 -0.42 -9.43
N LYS A 203 11.29 -1.25 -9.53
CA LYS A 203 11.32 -2.40 -10.44
C LYS A 203 10.26 -3.43 -10.04
N ALA A 204 10.23 -3.83 -8.77
CA ALA A 204 9.25 -4.77 -8.25
C ALA A 204 7.81 -4.31 -8.53
N MET A 205 7.52 -3.03 -8.25
CA MET A 205 6.19 -2.41 -8.41
C MET A 205 5.67 -2.34 -9.85
N LYS A 206 6.45 -2.72 -10.87
CA LYS A 206 5.95 -2.91 -12.24
C LYS A 206 5.08 -4.16 -12.36
N HIS A 207 5.30 -5.14 -11.49
CA HIS A 207 4.62 -6.43 -11.52
C HIS A 207 3.39 -6.49 -10.61
N PHE A 208 3.06 -5.41 -9.90
CA PHE A 208 1.93 -5.37 -8.97
C PHE A 208 0.80 -4.49 -9.46
N ILE A 209 -0.43 -4.94 -9.26
CA ILE A 209 -1.61 -4.06 -9.25
C ILE A 209 -1.50 -3.20 -7.98
N LYS A 210 -1.67 -1.88 -8.09
CA LYS A 210 -1.36 -0.95 -7.00
C LYS A 210 -2.57 -0.13 -6.60
N LEU A 211 -3.00 -0.26 -5.34
CA LEU A 211 -4.10 0.51 -4.77
C LEU A 211 -3.58 1.31 -3.56
N GLU A 212 -3.81 2.61 -3.57
CA GLU A 212 -3.52 3.53 -2.47
C GLU A 212 -4.85 4.04 -1.88
N ILE A 213 -4.99 3.99 -0.56
CA ILE A 213 -6.18 4.45 0.16
C ILE A 213 -5.75 5.47 1.20
N THR A 214 -6.32 6.68 1.09
CA THR A 214 -6.09 7.75 2.08
C THR A 214 -7.16 7.73 3.16
N LEU A 215 -6.73 7.79 4.41
CA LEU A 215 -7.57 7.80 5.61
C LEU A 215 -7.57 9.18 6.29
N PRO A 216 -8.67 9.54 7.00
CA PRO A 216 -9.97 8.89 6.98
C PRO A 216 -10.68 9.07 5.63
N GLY A 217 -11.69 8.24 5.34
CA GLY A 217 -12.41 8.28 4.06
C GLY A 217 -13.89 7.92 4.16
N PRO A 218 -14.62 7.93 3.02
CA PRO A 218 -16.05 7.59 2.94
C PRO A 218 -16.34 6.12 3.30
N SER A 219 -17.62 5.70 3.27
CA SER A 219 -18.03 4.33 3.61
C SER A 219 -17.19 3.24 2.96
N ALA A 220 -16.99 3.29 1.64
CA ALA A 220 -16.17 2.31 0.93
C ALA A 220 -14.72 2.20 1.45
N VAL A 221 -14.14 3.30 1.94
CA VAL A 221 -12.80 3.28 2.57
C VAL A 221 -12.88 2.60 3.95
N ARG A 222 -13.94 2.85 4.72
CA ARG A 222 -14.16 2.19 6.02
C ARG A 222 -14.34 0.69 5.86
N ASP A 223 -15.10 0.25 4.85
CA ASP A 223 -15.31 -1.16 4.53
C ASP A 223 -13.97 -1.85 4.21
N LEU A 224 -13.10 -1.21 3.42
CA LEU A 224 -11.75 -1.72 3.18
C LEU A 224 -10.88 -1.72 4.44
N VAL A 225 -10.94 -0.67 5.27
CA VAL A 225 -10.20 -0.62 6.54
C VAL A 225 -10.60 -1.77 7.46
N GLU A 226 -11.88 -2.11 7.52
CA GLU A 226 -12.39 -3.25 8.29
C GLU A 226 -11.95 -4.58 7.68
N GLN A 227 -12.11 -4.75 6.35
CA GLN A 227 -11.71 -5.95 5.63
C GLN A 227 -10.21 -6.26 5.83
N PHE A 228 -9.36 -5.24 5.75
CA PHE A 228 -7.91 -5.37 5.92
C PHE A 228 -7.46 -5.24 7.38
N ARG A 229 -8.40 -5.02 8.32
CA ARG A 229 -8.14 -4.84 9.76
C ARG A 229 -7.05 -3.79 10.02
N VAL A 230 -7.16 -2.64 9.36
CA VAL A 230 -6.15 -1.58 9.43
C VAL A 230 -6.25 -0.85 10.77
N THR A 231 -5.26 -1.09 11.63
CA THR A 231 -5.19 -0.50 12.98
C THR A 231 -4.24 0.69 13.09
N LYS A 232 -3.20 0.73 12.26
CA LYS A 232 -2.13 1.74 12.27
C LYS A 232 -1.61 1.97 10.86
N THR A 233 -1.15 3.18 10.54
CA THR A 233 -0.56 3.52 9.24
C THR A 233 0.94 3.89 9.33
N PRO A 234 1.72 3.71 8.24
CA PRO A 234 1.33 3.09 6.97
C PRO A 234 1.00 1.59 7.14
N ALA A 235 -0.05 1.12 6.47
CA ALA A 235 -0.38 -0.29 6.39
C ALA A 235 -0.29 -0.73 4.94
N ILE A 236 0.62 -1.67 4.67
CA ILE A 236 0.85 -2.19 3.33
C ILE A 236 0.47 -3.66 3.35
N PHE A 237 -0.28 -4.09 2.35
CA PHE A 237 -0.73 -5.47 2.21
C PHE A 237 -0.38 -6.03 0.86
N ALA A 238 0.07 -7.29 0.84
CA ALA A 238 0.16 -8.11 -0.35
C ALA A 238 -1.08 -9.00 -0.42
N VAL A 239 -1.77 -8.97 -1.55
CA VAL A 239 -2.96 -9.77 -1.82
C VAL A 239 -2.62 -10.71 -2.97
N LYS A 240 -2.70 -12.02 -2.74
CA LYS A 240 -2.57 -13.03 -3.80
C LYS A 240 -3.90 -13.20 -4.51
N PRO A 241 -3.90 -13.58 -5.81
CA PRO A 241 -5.13 -13.93 -6.51
C PRO A 241 -5.92 -14.99 -5.74
N GLY A 242 -7.19 -14.71 -5.47
CA GLY A 242 -8.13 -15.61 -4.80
C GLY A 242 -7.87 -15.85 -3.31
N ASP A 243 -6.88 -15.19 -2.72
CA ASP A 243 -6.64 -15.26 -1.27
C ASP A 243 -7.63 -14.36 -0.53
N LYS A 244 -8.13 -14.88 0.60
CA LYS A 244 -9.07 -14.17 1.48
C LYS A 244 -8.35 -13.42 2.60
N MET A 245 -7.10 -13.80 2.89
CA MET A 245 -6.33 -13.29 4.02
C MET A 245 -5.14 -12.48 3.50
N PRO A 246 -5.29 -11.15 3.34
CA PRO A 246 -4.19 -10.31 2.88
C PRO A 246 -3.03 -10.35 3.88
N PHE A 247 -1.80 -10.46 3.38
CA PHE A 247 -0.61 -10.43 4.22
C PHE A 247 -0.18 -8.99 4.48
N ARG A 248 -0.08 -8.59 5.75
CA ARG A 248 0.45 -7.27 6.12
C ARG A 248 1.98 -7.26 6.03
N LEU A 249 2.51 -6.43 5.13
CA LEU A 249 3.93 -6.18 5.00
C LEU A 249 4.41 -5.23 6.12
N LEU A 250 5.40 -5.69 6.88
CA LEU A 250 6.06 -4.88 7.90
C LEU A 250 7.16 -4.04 7.23
N VAL A 251 7.08 -2.72 7.42
CA VAL A 251 8.11 -1.76 6.98
C VAL A 251 8.76 -1.02 8.14
N PHE A 252 8.25 -1.26 9.35
CA PHE A 252 8.81 -0.76 10.60
C PHE A 252 8.83 -1.88 11.64
N GLU A 253 9.89 -1.91 12.44
CA GLU A 253 9.96 -2.65 13.69
C GLU A 253 9.51 -1.75 14.83
N TYR A 254 8.67 -2.29 15.71
CA TYR A 254 8.19 -1.60 16.89
C TYR A 254 8.85 -2.24 18.12
N PRO A 255 9.77 -1.55 18.80
CA PRO A 255 10.46 -2.12 19.95
C PRO A 255 9.47 -2.38 21.10
N GLU A 256 9.67 -3.51 21.78
CA GLU A 256 8.93 -3.85 23.00
C GLU A 256 9.16 -2.76 24.06
N GLY A 257 8.09 -2.24 24.66
CA GLY A 257 8.15 -1.14 25.62
C GLY A 257 7.86 0.26 25.06
N GLY A 258 7.44 0.40 23.80
CA GLY A 258 6.84 1.65 23.31
C GLY A 258 7.82 2.72 22.81
N GLY A 259 8.92 2.30 22.18
CA GLY A 259 9.90 3.20 21.56
C GLY A 259 9.56 3.69 20.15
N ARG A 260 10.43 4.54 19.59
CA ARG A 260 10.30 5.05 18.22
C ARG A 260 10.38 3.88 17.22
N PRO A 261 9.47 3.79 16.23
CA PRO A 261 9.55 2.76 15.20
C PRO A 261 10.87 2.84 14.44
N LYS A 262 11.50 1.69 14.21
CA LYS A 262 12.74 1.57 13.44
C LYS A 262 12.39 1.14 12.01
N PRO A 263 12.83 1.86 10.98
CA PRO A 263 12.55 1.45 9.61
C PRO A 263 13.31 0.17 9.25
N ILE A 264 12.65 -0.70 8.49
CA ILE A 264 13.25 -1.92 7.94
C ILE A 264 13.92 -1.58 6.60
N GLU A 265 15.07 -2.18 6.32
CA GLU A 265 15.79 -1.96 5.07
C GLU A 265 14.98 -2.47 3.85
N VAL A 266 15.05 -1.75 2.73
CA VAL A 266 14.29 -2.08 1.51
C VAL A 266 14.51 -3.53 1.03
N PRO A 267 15.74 -4.07 1.00
CA PRO A 267 15.95 -5.46 0.55
C PRO A 267 15.19 -6.48 1.41
N VAL A 268 15.16 -6.28 2.73
CA VAL A 268 14.43 -7.15 3.68
C VAL A 268 12.92 -7.03 3.47
N VAL A 269 12.42 -5.82 3.24
CA VAL A 269 11.00 -5.59 2.90
C VAL A 269 10.63 -6.30 1.59
N LEU A 270 11.50 -6.22 0.57
CA LEU A 270 11.27 -6.88 -0.72
C LEU A 270 11.30 -8.40 -0.61
N GLU A 271 12.20 -8.97 0.19
CA GLU A 271 12.23 -10.41 0.46
C GLU A 271 10.96 -10.87 1.18
N ALA A 272 10.53 -10.13 2.19
CA ALA A 272 9.27 -10.37 2.89
C ALA A 272 8.07 -10.28 1.92
N LEU A 273 8.08 -9.34 0.98
CA LEU A 273 7.06 -9.22 -0.05
C LEU A 273 7.08 -10.43 -1.01
N LYS A 274 8.25 -10.82 -1.54
CA LYS A 274 8.41 -11.96 -2.47
C LYS A 274 7.90 -13.26 -1.85
N SER A 275 8.30 -13.57 -0.62
CA SER A 275 7.87 -14.81 0.07
C SER A 275 6.35 -14.90 0.27
N ARG A 276 5.64 -13.78 0.13
CA ARG A 276 4.20 -13.65 0.31
C ARG A 276 3.44 -13.43 -0.99
N CYS A 277 4.12 -13.52 -2.13
CA CYS A 277 3.50 -13.48 -3.46
C CYS A 277 3.31 -14.89 -4.04
N THR A 278 2.83 -14.98 -5.28
CA THR A 278 2.70 -16.25 -6.02
C THR A 278 4.09 -16.77 -6.43
N PRO A 279 4.23 -18.05 -6.82
CA PRO A 279 5.51 -18.63 -7.23
C PRO A 279 6.24 -17.80 -8.30
N ALA A 280 5.49 -17.18 -9.23
CA ALA A 280 6.04 -16.35 -10.29
C ALA A 280 6.89 -15.16 -9.81
N TYR A 281 6.69 -14.69 -8.58
CA TYR A 281 7.41 -13.54 -8.03
C TYR A 281 8.77 -13.87 -7.43
N GLN A 282 9.11 -15.16 -7.24
CA GLN A 282 10.36 -15.54 -6.58
C GLN A 282 11.63 -15.19 -7.39
N THR A 283 11.49 -14.98 -8.70
CA THR A 283 12.62 -14.77 -9.62
C THR A 283 12.59 -13.43 -10.36
N LEU A 284 11.63 -12.55 -10.08
CA LEU A 284 11.37 -11.34 -10.88
C LEU A 284 12.18 -10.09 -10.47
N PHE A 285 12.56 -9.98 -9.21
CA PHE A 285 13.28 -8.86 -8.64
C PHE A 285 14.11 -9.36 -7.47
#